data_AF-A0A257JEF3-F1
#
_entry.id   AF-A0A257JEF3-F1
#
_cell.length_a   1.000
_cell.length_b   1.000
_cell.length_c   1.000
_cell.angle_alpha   90.00
_cell.angle_beta   90.00
_cell.angle_gamma   90.00
#
_symmetry.space_group_name_H-M   'P 1'
#
loop_
_entity.id
_entity.type
_entity.pdbx_description
1 polymer ?
#
loop_
_entity_poly.entity_id
_entity_poly.type
_entity_poly.pdbx_seq_one_letter_code
_entity_poly.pdbx_strand_id
1 'polypeptide(L)'
;MLHLHFANHTESLAALLLAQLDGPRDDPFTPDTVVVPSAALQRWLTLAIARQHGVCAHTRFLYLGPWLWEPLARLRPDAPGSQPL
;
A
#
# COMPACT_ATOMS: atom_id res chain seq x y z
N MET A 1 9.76 8.24 -9.76
CA MET A 1 10.56 7.05 -10.12
C MET A 1 9.89 5.82 -9.53
N LEU A 2 10.06 4.65 -10.15
CA LEU A 2 9.63 3.37 -9.59
C LEU A 2 10.84 2.69 -8.94
N HIS A 3 10.72 2.35 -7.66
CA HIS A 3 11.76 1.65 -6.91
C HIS A 3 11.36 0.20 -6.72
N LEU A 4 12.25 -0.73 -7.05
CA LEU A 4 12.05 -2.17 -6.87
C LEU A 4 12.99 -2.66 -5.77
N HIS A 5 12.42 -3.28 -4.74
CA HIS A 5 13.16 -3.87 -3.63
C HIS A 5 13.05 -5.39 -3.70
N PHE A 6 14.17 -6.09 -3.54
CA PHE A 6 14.23 -7.55 -3.51
C PHE A 6 14.80 -8.00 -2.17
N ALA A 7 14.18 -9.03 -1.58
CA ALA A 7 14.72 -9.71 -0.42
C ALA A 7 14.28 -11.16 -0.41
N ASN A 8 15.03 -11.99 0.30
CA ASN A 8 14.73 -13.41 0.46
C ASN A 8 13.67 -13.67 1.55
N HIS A 9 13.36 -12.66 2.36
CA HIS A 9 12.45 -12.76 3.50
C HIS A 9 11.48 -11.57 3.45
N THR A 10 10.20 -11.85 3.65
CA THR A 10 9.13 -10.83 3.62
C THR A 10 9.31 -9.80 4.73
N GLU A 11 9.85 -10.23 5.88
CA GLU A 11 10.19 -9.39 7.02
C GLU A 11 11.16 -8.27 6.65
N SER A 12 12.15 -8.56 5.80
CA SER A 12 13.10 -7.56 5.32
C SER A 12 12.42 -6.51 4.44
N LEU A 13 11.51 -6.92 3.55
CA LEU A 13 10.71 -5.99 2.74
C LEU A 13 9.76 -5.16 3.61
N ALA A 14 9.16 -5.77 4.63
CA ALA A 14 8.28 -5.07 5.56
C ALA A 14 9.04 -4.03 6.38
N ALA A 15 10.25 -4.35 6.87
CA ALA A 15 11.09 -3.39 7.57
C ALA A 15 11.47 -2.20 6.69
N LEU A 16 11.80 -2.44 5.42
CA LEU A 16 12.04 -1.36 4.45
C LEU A 16 10.79 -0.52 4.21
N LEU A 17 9.63 -1.15 4.05
CA LEU A 17 8.36 -0.44 3.91
C LEU A 17 8.09 0.44 5.12
N LEU A 18 8.20 -0.10 6.34
CA LEU A 18 7.99 0.63 7.60
C LEU A 18 8.92 1.84 7.72
N ALA A 19 10.20 1.68 7.37
CA ALA A 19 11.14 2.80 7.35
C ALA A 19 10.75 3.90 6.34
N GLN A 20 10.10 3.55 5.23
CA GLN A 20 9.57 4.54 4.29
C GLN A 20 8.30 5.23 4.82
N LEU A 21 7.42 4.50 5.52
CA LEU A 21 6.21 5.06 6.14
C LEU A 21 6.54 6.06 7.26
N ASP A 22 7.68 5.88 7.93
CA ASP A 22 8.18 6.77 8.98
C ASP A 22 8.86 8.04 8.44
N GLY A 23 8.94 8.21 7.12
CA GLY A 23 9.52 9.37 6.48
C GLY A 23 8.74 10.68 6.73
N PRO A 24 9.35 11.85 6.48
CA PRO A 24 8.66 13.13 6.57
C PRO A 24 7.48 13.18 5.59
N ARG A 25 6.34 13.68 6.07
CA ARG A 25 5.11 13.82 5.28
C ARG A 25 4.79 15.30 5.05
N ASP A 26 4.27 15.60 3.86
CA ASP A 26 3.81 16.95 3.53
C ASP A 26 2.49 17.30 4.23
N ASP A 27 1.57 16.33 4.37
CA ASP A 27 0.28 16.49 5.06
C ASP A 27 0.03 15.35 6.06
N PRO A 28 -0.19 15.63 7.36
CA PRO A 28 -0.47 14.61 8.36
C PRO A 28 -1.80 13.88 8.17
N PHE A 29 -2.76 14.45 7.42
CA PHE A 29 -4.08 13.84 7.22
C PHE A 29 -4.17 12.96 5.98
N THR A 30 -3.14 12.92 5.15
CA THR A 30 -3.08 12.02 4.00
C THR A 30 -2.64 10.61 4.46
N PRO A 31 -3.47 9.57 4.25
CA PRO A 31 -3.14 8.22 4.69
C PRO A 31 -2.11 7.56 3.78
N ASP A 32 -1.22 6.77 4.37
CA ASP A 32 -0.28 5.97 3.60
C ASP A 32 -1.03 4.85 2.87
N THR A 33 -0.89 4.80 1.55
CA THR A 33 -1.56 3.77 0.75
C THR A 33 -0.60 2.61 0.48
N VAL A 34 -0.97 1.40 0.91
CA VAL A 34 -0.19 0.18 0.71
C VAL A 34 -1.01 -0.80 -0.12
N VAL A 35 -0.47 -1.20 -1.27
CA VAL A 35 -1.08 -2.23 -2.11
C VAL A 35 -0.59 -3.60 -1.66
N VAL A 36 -1.52 -4.51 -1.41
CA VAL A 36 -1.25 -5.88 -0.94
C VAL A 36 -1.92 -6.91 -1.87
N PRO A 37 -1.37 -8.12 -2.01
CA PRO A 37 -1.92 -9.15 -2.89
C PRO A 37 -3.03 -9.97 -2.22
N SER A 38 -3.14 -9.94 -0.89
CA SER A 38 -4.09 -10.78 -0.16
C SER A 38 -4.44 -10.23 1.23
N ALA A 39 -5.59 -10.64 1.75
CA ALA A 39 -6.03 -10.31 3.10
C ALA A 39 -5.08 -10.87 4.18
N ALA A 40 -4.43 -12.01 3.92
CA ALA A 40 -3.45 -12.59 4.82
C ALA A 40 -2.24 -11.67 5.00
N LEU A 41 -1.69 -11.14 3.90
CA LEU A 41 -0.56 -10.20 3.98
C LEU A 41 -1.00 -8.86 4.59
N GLN A 42 -2.20 -8.36 4.27
CA GLN A 42 -2.77 -7.18 4.92
C GLN A 42 -2.80 -7.33 6.44
N ARG A 43 -3.34 -8.46 6.93
CA ARG A 43 -3.47 -8.73 8.36
C ARG A 43 -2.10 -8.85 9.02
N TRP A 44 -1.18 -9.58 8.40
CA TRP A 44 0.19 -9.72 8.89
C TRP A 44 0.89 -8.37 8.99
N LEU A 45 0.78 -7.53 7.95
CA LEU A 45 1.42 -6.22 7.91
C LEU A 45 0.80 -5.23 8.91
N THR A 46 -0.53 -5.29 9.10
CA THR A 46 -1.22 -4.52 10.16
C THR A 46 -0.64 -4.83 11.54
N LEU A 47 -0.38 -6.12 11.83
CA LEU A 47 0.24 -6.53 13.08
C LEU A 47 1.71 -6.14 13.15
N ALA A 48 2.45 -6.20 12.04
CA ALA A 48 3.85 -5.78 11.98
C ALA A 48 4.00 -4.28 12.28
N ILE A 49 3.17 -3.43 11.66
CA ILE A 49 3.10 -1.99 11.94
C ILE A 49 2.77 -1.76 13.42
N ALA A 50 1.70 -2.39 13.92
CA ALA A 50 1.32 -2.23 15.33
C ALA A 50 2.40 -2.68 16.32
N ARG A 51 3.21 -3.69 15.98
CA ARG A 51 4.34 -4.11 16.82
C ARG A 51 5.47 -3.08 16.86
N GLN A 52 5.74 -2.40 15.74
CA GLN A 52 6.81 -1.41 15.66
C GLN A 52 6.37 -0.04 16.22
N HIS A 53 5.15 0.40 15.91
CA HIS A 53 4.63 1.73 16.25
C HIS A 53 3.66 1.76 17.43
N GLY A 54 3.33 0.60 18.01
CA GLY A 54 2.32 0.45 19.07
C GLY A 54 0.87 0.42 18.54
N VAL A 55 0.62 0.95 17.35
CA VAL A 55 -0.69 0.93 16.68
C VAL A 55 -0.50 0.93 15.16
N CYS A 56 -1.38 0.25 14.43
CA CYS A 56 -1.51 0.43 12.99
C CYS A 56 -2.67 1.40 12.74
N ALA A 57 -2.35 2.63 12.40
CA ALA A 57 -3.33 3.69 12.16
C ALA A 57 -2.96 4.46 10.89
N HIS A 58 -3.96 5.12 10.30
CA HIS A 58 -3.75 6.01 9.15
C HIS A 58 -3.09 5.34 7.92
N THR A 59 -3.23 4.01 7.81
CA THR A 59 -2.77 3.21 6.67
C THR A 59 -3.98 2.70 5.89
N ARG A 60 -4.00 2.94 4.58
CA ARG A 60 -5.03 2.47 3.66
C ARG A 60 -4.50 1.28 2.87
N PHE A 61 -5.07 0.11 3.10
CA PHE A 61 -4.75 -1.09 2.31
C PHE A 61 -5.65 -1.20 1.09
N LEU A 62 -5.06 -1.51 -0.06
CA LEU A 62 -5.75 -1.74 -1.32
C LEU A 62 -5.25 -3.01 -2.00
N TYR A 63 -6.09 -3.61 -2.83
CA TYR A 63 -5.67 -4.67 -3.74
C TYR A 63 -5.26 -4.07 -5.08
N LEU A 64 -4.42 -4.80 -5.83
CA LEU A 64 -3.85 -4.32 -7.09
C LEU A 64 -4.93 -3.92 -8.11
N GLY A 65 -5.97 -4.75 -8.29
CA GLY A 65 -7.05 -4.48 -9.25
C GLY A 65 -7.75 -3.13 -9.02
N PRO A 66 -8.38 -2.91 -7.85
CA PRO A 66 -8.98 -1.62 -7.50
C PRO A 66 -8.01 -0.45 -7.60
N TRP A 67 -6.78 -0.60 -7.09
CA TRP A 67 -5.77 0.46 -7.12
C TRP A 67 -5.34 0.84 -8.55
N LEU A 68 -5.25 -0.13 -9.47
CA LEU A 68 -4.91 0.13 -10.88
C LEU A 68 -6.03 0.87 -11.60
N TRP A 69 -7.29 0.65 -11.24
CA TRP A 69 -8.43 1.24 -11.93
C TRP A 69 -8.56 2.74 -11.65
N GLU A 70 -8.27 3.19 -10.43
CA GLU A 70 -8.34 4.60 -10.04
C GLU A 70 -7.51 5.54 -10.96
N PRO A 71 -6.21 5.30 -11.21
CA PRO A 71 -5.43 6.08 -12.17
C PRO A 71 -5.84 5.84 -13.62
N LEU A 72 -6.18 4.59 -13.99
CA LEU A 72 -6.49 4.25 -15.37
C LEU A 72 -7.73 4.98 -15.88
N ALA A 73 -8.77 5.08 -15.04
CA ALA A 73 -9.98 5.83 -15.35
C ALA A 73 -9.71 7.33 -15.59
N ARG A 74 -8.75 7.92 -14.86
CA ARG A 74 -8.34 9.33 -15.08
C ARG A 74 -7.58 9.53 -16.38
N LEU A 75 -6.75 8.56 -16.77
CA LEU A 75 -5.96 8.62 -18.00
C LEU A 75 -6.77 8.27 -19.25
N ARG A 76 -7.89 7.55 -19.09
CA ARG A 76 -8.78 7.13 -20.17
C ARG A 76 -10.24 7.38 -19.80
N PRO A 77 -10.70 8.65 -19.86
CA PRO A 77 -12.10 8.98 -19.57
C PRO A 77 -13.10 8.30 -20.52
N ASP A 78 -12.67 7.89 -21.72
CA ASP A 78 -13.51 7.22 -22.73
C ASP A 78 -13.56 5.68 -22.59
N ALA A 79 -12.97 5.11 -21.53
CA ALA A 79 -13.03 3.66 -21.30
C ALA A 79 -14.42 3.23 -20.78
N PRO A 80 -15.00 2.12 -21.28
CA PRO A 80 -16.28 1.62 -20.77
C PRO A 80 -16.17 1.37 -19.26
N GLY A 81 -17.06 2.01 -18.50
CA GLY A 81 -16.96 2.24 -17.05
C GLY A 81 -17.13 1.02 -16.14
N SER A 82 -16.65 -0.15 -16.51
CA SER A 82 -16.77 -1.37 -15.71
C SER A 82 -15.41 -2.00 -15.46
N GLN A 83 -15.04 -2.06 -14.19
CA GLN A 83 -14.01 -2.95 -13.64
C GLN A 83 -14.27 -4.37 -14.18
N PRO A 84 -13.35 -5.00 -14.93
CA PRO A 84 -13.51 -6.41 -15.24
C PRO A 84 -13.40 -7.18 -13.92
N LEU A 85 -14.41 -8.01 -13.66
CA LEU A 85 -14.57 -8.83 -12.46
C LEU A 85 -13.30 -9.61 -12.09
#